data_AF-A0A2N3C0F3-F1
#
_entry.id   AF-A0A2N3C0F3-F1
#
_cell.length_a   1.000
_cell.length_b   1.000
_cell.length_c   1.000
_cell.angle_alpha   90.00
_cell.angle_beta   90.00
_cell.angle_gamma   90.00
#
_symmetry.space_group_name_H-M   'P 1'
#
loop_
_entity.id
_entity.type
_entity.pdbx_description
1 polymer ?
#
loop_
_entity_poly.entity_id
_entity_poly.type
_entity_poly.pdbx_seq_one_letter_code
_entity_poly.pdbx_strand_id
1 'polypeptide(L)'
;MTDTPRAIPDLSKDMVNAMAASAAAAAEAARRINDELLEFARLRFENDAGIAEAMVKAESLADIVALQRDFLVSTFESYAVETSKLRKMAMDMTKDISAAEPVSKRAA
;
A
#
# COMPACT_ATOMS: atom_id res chain seq x y z
N MET A 1 9.84 -18.70 42.93
CA MET A 1 9.35 -17.45 42.30
C MET A 1 7.93 -17.73 41.83
N THR A 2 6.95 -17.22 42.57
CA THR A 2 5.52 -17.43 42.31
C THR A 2 5.04 -16.38 41.32
N ASP A 3 4.69 -16.82 40.10
CA ASP A 3 3.89 -16.01 39.18
C ASP A 3 2.56 -15.70 39.87
N THR A 4 2.40 -14.45 40.28
CA THR A 4 1.15 -13.97 40.87
C THR A 4 0.17 -13.76 39.72
N PRO A 5 -1.07 -14.30 39.77
CA PRO A 5 -2.06 -14.07 38.72
C PRO A 5 -2.29 -12.57 38.53
N ARG A 6 -2.12 -12.07 37.30
CA ARG A 6 -2.38 -10.66 36.97
C ARG A 6 -3.79 -10.27 37.41
N ALA A 7 -3.92 -9.10 38.04
CA ALA A 7 -5.22 -8.61 38.48
C ALA A 7 -6.12 -8.30 37.26
N ILE A 8 -7.42 -8.59 37.38
CA ILE A 8 -8.43 -8.32 36.32
C ILE A 8 -8.37 -6.87 35.77
N PRO A 9 -8.11 -5.83 36.57
CA PRO A 9 -7.93 -4.46 36.07
C PRO A 9 -6.76 -4.31 35.08
N ASP A 10 -5.63 -4.99 35.32
CA ASP A 10 -4.45 -4.92 34.43
C ASP A 10 -4.75 -5.59 33.08
N LEU A 11 -5.48 -6.71 33.11
CA LEU A 11 -5.93 -7.39 31.90
C LEU A 11 -6.84 -6.49 31.04
N SER A 12 -7.74 -5.73 31.68
CA SER A 12 -8.63 -4.81 30.98
C SER A 12 -7.88 -3.64 30.33
N LYS A 13 -6.85 -3.12 30.98
CA LYS A 13 -5.99 -2.04 30.47
C LYS A 13 -5.15 -2.50 29.30
N ASP A 14 -4.58 -3.70 29.38
CA ASP A 14 -3.82 -4.32 28.28
C ASP A 14 -4.70 -4.53 27.03
N MET A 15 -5.96 -4.93 27.21
CA MET A 15 -6.91 -5.08 26.11
C MET A 15 -7.24 -3.74 25.43
N VAL A 16 -7.46 -2.68 26.21
CA VAL A 16 -7.73 -1.33 25.67
C VAL A 16 -6.51 -0.81 24.91
N ASN A 17 -5.30 -0.98 25.46
CA ASN A 17 -4.06 -0.58 24.79
C ASN A 17 -3.83 -1.35 23.49
N ALA A 18 -4.08 -2.65 23.48
CA ALA A 18 -3.97 -3.47 22.27
C ALA A 18 -4.98 -3.05 21.19
N MET A 19 -6.22 -2.75 21.57
CA MET A 19 -7.23 -2.24 20.63
C MET A 19 -6.83 -0.88 20.06
N ALA A 20 -6.32 0.05 20.89
CA ALA A 20 -5.82 1.34 20.43
C ALA A 20 -4.63 1.19 19.47
N ALA A 21 -3.69 0.29 19.77
CA ALA A 21 -2.56 -0.02 18.90
C ALA A 21 -3.01 -0.61 17.57
N SER A 22 -3.99 -1.53 17.58
CA SER A 22 -4.56 -2.13 16.37
C SER A 22 -5.26 -1.08 15.50
N ALA A 23 -6.04 -0.18 16.11
CA ALA A 23 -6.68 0.93 15.39
C ALA A 23 -5.65 1.89 14.77
N ALA A 24 -4.58 2.21 15.51
CA ALA A 24 -3.49 3.04 14.99
C ALA A 24 -2.75 2.35 13.81
N ALA A 25 -2.48 1.05 13.91
CA ALA A 25 -1.87 0.27 12.84
C ALA A 25 -2.74 0.24 11.57
N ALA A 26 -4.05 0.03 11.73
CA ALA A 26 -4.99 0.06 10.61
C ALA A 26 -5.07 1.45 9.95
N ALA A 27 -5.11 2.53 10.75
CA ALA A 27 -5.13 3.90 10.23
C ALA A 27 -3.84 4.23 9.44
N GLU A 28 -2.69 3.85 9.97
CA GLU A 28 -1.39 4.04 9.30
C GLU A 28 -1.30 3.22 8.00
N ALA A 29 -1.79 1.99 8.00
CA ALA A 29 -1.83 1.18 6.79
C ALA A 29 -2.74 1.79 5.70
N ALA A 30 -3.92 2.28 6.09
CA ALA A 30 -4.81 2.98 5.17
C ALA A 30 -4.16 4.25 4.59
N ARG A 31 -3.45 5.03 5.42
CA ARG A 31 -2.68 6.19 4.97
C ARG A 31 -1.64 5.80 3.93
N ARG A 32 -0.83 4.77 4.20
CA ARG A 32 0.20 4.29 3.26
C ARG A 32 -0.38 3.86 1.92
N ILE A 33 -1.50 3.14 1.91
CA ILE A 33 -2.17 2.72 0.67
C ILE A 33 -2.62 3.96 -0.12
N ASN A 34 -3.20 4.95 0.53
CA ASN A 34 -3.63 6.18 -0.15
C ASN A 34 -2.43 6.99 -0.68
N ASP A 35 -1.35 7.09 0.09
CA ASP A 35 -0.13 7.78 -0.33
C ASP A 35 0.46 7.11 -1.59
N GLU A 36 0.48 5.77 -1.63
CA GLU A 36 0.93 5.01 -2.79
C GLU A 36 0.04 5.27 -4.03
N LEU A 37 -1.28 5.20 -3.86
CA LEU A 37 -2.22 5.46 -4.96
C LEU A 37 -2.05 6.88 -5.53
N LEU A 38 -1.78 7.87 -4.67
CA LEU A 38 -1.50 9.24 -5.09
C LEU A 38 -0.17 9.35 -5.83
N GLU A 39 0.88 8.69 -5.36
CA GLU A 39 2.18 8.63 -6.03
C GLU A 39 2.05 7.96 -7.40
N PHE A 40 1.39 6.81 -7.48
CA PHE A 40 1.14 6.11 -8.73
C PHE A 40 0.35 6.99 -9.71
N ALA A 41 -0.73 7.64 -9.27
CA ALA A 41 -1.52 8.54 -10.10
C ALA A 41 -0.68 9.70 -10.66
N ARG A 42 0.17 10.29 -9.81
CA ARG A 42 1.09 11.36 -10.22
C ARG A 42 2.07 10.87 -11.28
N LEU A 43 2.79 9.78 -11.03
CA LEU A 43 3.76 9.22 -11.97
C LEU A 43 3.11 8.82 -13.29
N ARG A 44 1.92 8.22 -13.22
CA ARG A 44 1.16 7.79 -14.39
C ARG A 44 0.63 8.97 -15.21
N PHE A 45 0.35 10.11 -14.58
CA PHE A 45 0.03 11.36 -15.27
C PHE A 45 1.26 11.98 -15.94
N GLU A 46 2.40 12.04 -15.25
CA GLU A 46 3.66 12.57 -15.80
C GLU A 46 4.10 11.79 -17.04
N ASN A 47 4.02 10.45 -17.00
CA ASN A 47 4.33 9.60 -18.15
C ASN A 47 3.42 9.88 -19.35
N ASP A 48 2.10 10.00 -19.12
CA ASP A 48 1.15 10.26 -20.20
C ASP A 48 1.32 11.63 -20.83
N ALA A 49 1.56 12.65 -20.00
CA ALA A 49 1.86 13.98 -20.48
C ALA A 49 3.13 13.97 -21.36
N GLY A 50 4.17 13.26 -20.92
CA GLY A 50 5.41 13.10 -21.70
C GLY A 50 5.20 12.41 -23.05
N ILE A 51 4.40 11.33 -23.08
CA ILE A 51 4.08 10.62 -24.33
C ILE A 51 3.23 11.49 -25.25
N ALA A 52 2.22 12.19 -24.71
CA ALA A 52 1.40 13.10 -25.49
C ALA A 52 2.24 14.22 -26.12
N GLU A 53 3.17 14.80 -25.36
CA GLU A 53 4.12 15.78 -25.88
C GLU A 53 5.02 15.21 -26.97
N ALA A 54 5.51 13.98 -26.80
CA ALA A 54 6.31 13.29 -27.82
C ALA A 54 5.50 13.03 -29.11
N MET A 55 4.23 12.65 -28.99
CA MET A 55 3.34 12.44 -30.14
C MET A 55 3.10 13.75 -30.91
N VAL A 56 2.93 14.87 -30.20
CA VAL A 56 2.77 16.20 -30.83
C VAL A 56 4.05 16.62 -31.59
N LYS A 57 5.22 16.22 -31.10
CA LYS A 57 6.53 16.54 -31.71
C LYS A 57 6.97 15.55 -32.79
N ALA A 58 6.23 14.46 -33.00
CA ALA A 58 6.62 13.43 -33.96
C ALA A 58 6.55 13.94 -35.40
N GLU A 59 7.61 13.68 -36.19
CA GLU A 59 7.72 14.16 -37.57
C GLU A 59 7.08 13.21 -38.59
N SER A 60 6.78 11.97 -38.19
CA SER A 60 6.21 10.95 -39.06
C SER A 60 5.11 10.12 -38.38
N LEU A 61 4.23 9.54 -39.21
CA LEU A 61 3.20 8.61 -38.75
C LEU A 61 3.80 7.32 -38.16
N ALA A 62 4.97 6.90 -38.62
CA ALA A 62 5.65 5.72 -38.09
C ALA A 62 6.09 5.95 -36.63
N ASP A 63 6.60 7.15 -36.32
CA ASP A 63 7.00 7.53 -34.97
C ASP A 63 5.79 7.62 -34.04
N ILE A 64 4.66 8.14 -34.52
CA ILE A 64 3.40 8.16 -33.77
C ILE A 64 2.93 6.75 -33.41
N VAL A 65 2.98 5.81 -34.36
CA VAL A 65 2.59 4.41 -34.13
C VAL A 65 3.53 3.74 -33.12
N ALA A 66 4.83 4.02 -33.19
CA ALA A 66 5.79 3.53 -32.20
C ALA A 66 5.48 4.08 -30.79
N LEU A 67 5.23 5.38 -30.67
CA LEU A 67 4.85 6.02 -29.40
C LEU A 67 3.54 5.47 -28.84
N GLN A 68 2.54 5.19 -29.68
CA GLN A 68 1.29 4.55 -29.25
C GLN A 68 1.50 3.13 -28.73
N ARG A 69 2.41 2.37 -29.35
CA ARG A 69 2.78 1.03 -28.86
C ARG A 69 3.46 1.13 -27.50
N ASP A 70 4.43 2.03 -27.36
CA ASP A 70 5.18 2.23 -26.12
C ASP A 70 4.27 2.73 -24.99
N PHE A 71 3.29 3.57 -25.31
CA PHE A 71 2.22 3.96 -24.39
C PHE A 71 1.44 2.77 -23.85
N LEU A 72 0.99 1.88 -24.72
CA LEU A 72 0.21 0.71 -24.32
C LEU A 72 1.03 -0.24 -23.44
N VAL A 73 2.29 -0.49 -23.82
CA VAL A 73 3.21 -1.34 -23.06
C VAL A 73 3.49 -0.73 -21.68
N SER A 74 3.94 0.53 -21.64
CA SER A 74 4.27 1.22 -20.39
C SER A 74 3.08 1.34 -19.45
N THR A 75 1.87 1.55 -20.01
CA THR A 75 0.63 1.56 -19.23
C THR A 75 0.41 0.21 -18.56
N PHE A 76 0.44 -0.88 -19.33
CA PHE A 76 0.22 -2.23 -18.79
C PHE A 76 1.25 -2.59 -17.72
N GLU A 77 2.53 -2.35 -17.98
CA GLU A 77 3.62 -2.64 -17.05
C GLU A 77 3.46 -1.85 -15.75
N SER A 78 3.14 -0.55 -15.84
CA SER A 78 2.93 0.29 -14.65
C SER A 78 1.81 -0.24 -13.76
N TYR A 79 0.66 -0.61 -14.33
CA TYR A 79 -0.45 -1.16 -13.55
C TYR A 79 -0.14 -2.55 -12.97
N ALA A 80 0.61 -3.39 -13.69
CA ALA A 80 1.01 -4.71 -13.19
C ALA A 80 1.97 -4.61 -11.99
N VAL A 81 2.92 -3.68 -12.06
CA VAL A 81 3.84 -3.35 -10.97
C VAL A 81 3.05 -2.82 -9.77
N GLU A 82 2.18 -1.85 -9.99
CA GLU A 82 1.38 -1.22 -8.93
C GLU A 82 0.48 -2.23 -8.22
N THR A 83 -0.22 -3.08 -8.98
CA THR A 83 -1.05 -4.15 -8.41
C THR A 83 -0.24 -5.09 -7.51
N SER A 84 1.00 -5.40 -7.91
CA SER A 84 1.90 -6.25 -7.12
C SER A 84 2.34 -5.55 -5.84
N LYS A 85 2.59 -4.23 -5.91
CA LYS A 85 2.95 -3.40 -4.76
C LYS A 85 1.80 -3.28 -3.76
N LEU A 86 0.59 -2.95 -4.23
CA LEU A 86 -0.63 -2.90 -3.40
C LEU A 86 -0.92 -4.24 -2.73
N ARG A 87 -0.73 -5.37 -3.44
CA ARG A 87 -0.88 -6.70 -2.85
C ARG A 87 0.10 -6.91 -1.69
N LYS A 88 1.36 -6.53 -1.86
CA LYS A 88 2.37 -6.62 -0.80
C LYS A 88 1.99 -5.74 0.40
N MET A 89 1.54 -4.51 0.15
CA MET A 89 1.09 -3.60 1.20
C MET A 89 -0.12 -4.14 1.98
N ALA A 90 -1.07 -4.78 1.31
CA ALA A 90 -2.21 -5.42 1.97
C ALA A 90 -1.78 -6.60 2.88
N MET A 91 -0.79 -7.39 2.44
CA MET A 91 -0.21 -8.45 3.28
C MET A 91 0.53 -7.86 4.49
N ASP A 92 1.28 -6.77 4.31
CA ASP A 92 2.01 -6.14 5.40
C ASP A 92 1.06 -5.45 6.40
N MET A 93 -0.02 -4.83 5.93
CA MET A 93 -1.12 -4.34 6.78
C MET A 93 -1.69 -5.45 7.68
N THR A 94 -1.91 -6.64 7.11
CA THR A 94 -2.45 -7.77 7.88
C THR A 94 -1.48 -8.18 8.99
N LYS A 95 -0.17 -8.24 8.70
CA LYS A 95 0.86 -8.53 9.70
C LYS A 95 0.92 -7.46 10.79
N ASP A 96 0.86 -6.18 10.43
CA ASP A 96 0.92 -5.06 11.38
C ASP A 96 -0.28 -5.08 12.33
N ILE A 97 -1.48 -5.35 11.82
CA ILE A 97 -2.70 -5.48 12.62
C ILE A 97 -2.62 -6.71 13.54
N SER A 98 -2.22 -7.87 13.02
CA SER A 98 -2.06 -9.09 13.83
C SER A 98 -0.97 -8.93 14.90
N ALA A 99 0.10 -8.20 14.61
CA ALA A 99 1.16 -7.86 15.56
C ALA A 99 0.71 -6.85 16.63
N ALA A 100 -0.46 -6.23 16.49
CA ALA A 100 -1.06 -5.37 17.49
C ALA A 100 -2.07 -6.11 18.40
N GLU A 101 -2.41 -7.37 18.10
CA GLU A 101 -3.32 -8.16 18.95
C GLU A 101 -2.74 -8.48 20.33
N PRO A 102 -3.56 -8.67 21.38
CA PRO A 102 -3.07 -9.04 22.71
C PRO A 102 -2.24 -10.34 22.68
N VAL A 103 -1.19 -10.40 23.52
CA VAL A 103 -0.29 -11.58 23.61
C VAL A 103 -1.05 -12.89 23.86
N SER A 104 -2.20 -12.85 24.54
CA SER A 104 -3.06 -14.03 24.78
C SER A 104 -3.65 -14.65 23.52
N LYS A 105 -3.68 -13.93 22.40
CA LYS A 105 -4.15 -14.42 21.09
C LYS A 105 -3.03 -14.73 20.10
N ARG A 106 -1.77 -14.38 20.40
CA ARG A 106 -0.63 -14.63 19.50
C ARG A 106 -0.10 -16.07 19.54
N ALA A 107 -0.58 -16.91 20.46
CA ALA A 107 -0.10 -18.28 20.70
C ALA A 107 -1.18 -19.36 20.49
N ALA A 108 -2.28 -19.03 19.81
CA ALA A 108 -3.33 -19.99 19.41
C ALA A 108 -3.23 -20.32 17.92
#